data_AF-A0A429IFB4-F1
#
_entry.id   AF-A0A429IFB4-F1
#
_cell.length_a   1.000
_cell.length_b   1.000
_cell.length_c   1.000
_cell.angle_alpha   90.00
_cell.angle_beta   90.00
_cell.angle_gamma   90.00
#
_symmetry.space_group_name_H-M   'P 1'
#
loop_
_entity.id
_entity.type
_entity.pdbx_description
1 polymer ?
#
loop_
_entity_poly.entity_id
_entity_poly.type
_entity_poly.pdbx_seq_one_letter_code
_entity_poly.pdbx_strand_id
1 'polypeptide(L)'
;MEALAVRLSGLDAYVDGAMRVITFYDTLMRRRVDLPALARASAGLAECVAAICLHGTGRAIRFAPDGRPAPAPPQPASTTVPITLDDEEIGT
;
A
#
# COMPACT_ATOMS: atom_id res chain seq x y z
N MET A 1 -14.97 -17.91 14.73
CA MET A 1 -15.17 -17.15 13.48
C MET A 1 -15.90 -17.98 12.42
N GLU A 2 -15.62 -19.27 12.29
CA GLU A 2 -16.19 -20.16 11.26
C GLU A 2 -17.73 -20.19 11.22
N ALA A 3 -18.40 -20.35 12.37
CA ALA A 3 -19.87 -20.36 12.44
C ALA A 3 -20.52 -19.03 12.00
N LEU A 4 -19.82 -17.90 12.13
CA LEU A 4 -20.32 -16.59 11.69
C LEU A 4 -20.12 -16.41 10.18
N ALA A 5 -19.00 -16.91 9.64
CA ALA A 5 -18.69 -16.86 8.21
C ALA A 5 -19.73 -17.62 7.37
N VAL A 6 -20.12 -18.82 7.82
CA VAL A 6 -21.13 -19.66 7.14
C VAL A 6 -22.51 -18.98 7.11
N ARG A 7 -22.89 -18.26 8.18
CA ARG A 7 -24.17 -17.56 8.21
C ARG A 7 -24.18 -16.31 7.33
N LEU A 8 -23.04 -15.64 7.21
CA LEU A 8 -22.90 -14.44 6.38
C LEU A 8 -22.75 -14.73 4.89
N SER A 9 -22.09 -15.82 4.50
CA SER A 9 -21.94 -16.21 3.09
C SER A 9 -23.26 -16.59 2.42
N GLY A 10 -24.27 -17.00 3.20
CA GLY A 10 -25.65 -17.19 2.72
C GLY A 10 -26.43 -15.88 2.52
N LEU A 11 -25.90 -14.74 3.00
CA LEU A 11 -26.54 -13.42 2.99
C LEU A 11 -25.93 -12.49 1.92
N ASP A 12 -24.62 -12.60 1.69
CA ASP A 12 -23.90 -11.82 0.69
C ASP A 12 -22.72 -12.63 0.13
N ALA A 13 -22.69 -12.78 -1.19
CA ALA A 13 -21.68 -13.52 -1.94
C ALA A 13 -20.27 -12.93 -1.79
N TYR A 14 -20.14 -11.65 -1.43
CA TYR A 14 -18.85 -10.99 -1.26
C TYR A 14 -18.22 -11.21 0.13
N VAL A 15 -18.97 -11.74 1.10
CA VAL A 15 -18.49 -11.87 2.48
C VAL A 15 -17.36 -12.89 2.60
N ASP A 16 -17.32 -13.93 1.76
CA ASP A 16 -16.20 -14.88 1.79
C ASP A 16 -14.86 -14.17 1.52
N GLY A 17 -14.85 -13.24 0.56
CA GLY A 17 -13.68 -12.39 0.28
C GLY A 17 -13.28 -11.53 1.47
N ALA A 18 -14.24 -10.86 2.10
CA ALA A 18 -13.99 -10.03 3.28
C ALA A 18 -13.44 -10.86 4.46
N MET A 19 -14.01 -12.04 4.70
CA MET A 19 -13.57 -12.96 5.76
C MET A 19 -12.14 -13.46 5.52
N ARG A 20 -11.75 -13.72 4.26
CA ARG A 20 -10.37 -14.08 3.92
C ARG A 20 -9.38 -12.97 4.27
N VAL A 21 -9.68 -11.72 3.93
CA VAL A 21 -8.84 -10.56 4.27
C VAL A 21 -8.70 -10.41 5.79
N ILE A 22 -9.81 -10.52 6.53
CA ILE A 22 -9.80 -10.43 8.00
C ILE A 22 -8.94 -11.54 8.59
N THR A 23 -9.15 -12.79 8.15
CA THR A 23 -8.42 -13.96 8.66
C THR A 23 -6.92 -13.87 8.36
N PHE A 24 -6.56 -13.34 7.19
CA PHE A 24 -5.17 -13.07 6.82
C PHE A 24 -4.49 -12.14 7.82
N TYR A 25 -5.08 -10.97 8.10
CA TYR A 25 -4.52 -10.02 9.06
C TYR A 25 -4.56 -10.53 10.51
N ASP A 26 -5.62 -11.25 10.93
CA ASP A 26 -5.67 -11.90 12.25
C ASP A 26 -4.48 -12.85 12.45
N THR A 27 -4.12 -13.60 11.40
CA THR A 27 -2.95 -14.51 11.43
C THR A 27 -1.63 -13.75 11.61
N LEU A 28 -1.46 -12.63 10.90
CA LEU A 28 -0.26 -11.78 11.04
C LEU A 28 -0.15 -11.18 12.45
N MET A 29 -1.27 -10.70 13.01
CA MET A 29 -1.33 -10.12 14.35
C MET A 29 -1.02 -11.16 15.43
N ARG A 30 -1.59 -12.37 15.33
CA ARG A 30 -1.30 -13.48 16.25
C ARG A 30 0.17 -13.88 16.25
N ARG A 31 0.83 -13.80 15.09
CA ARG A 31 2.27 -14.07 14.94
C ARG A 31 3.18 -12.90 15.35
N ARG A 32 2.61 -11.74 15.68
CA ARG A 32 3.35 -10.51 16.05
C ARG A 32 4.44 -10.15 15.05
N VAL A 33 4.09 -10.18 13.76
CA VAL A 33 5.04 -9.86 12.68
C VAL A 33 5.52 -8.41 12.79
N ASP A 34 6.74 -8.15 12.32
CA ASP A 34 7.30 -6.80 12.27
C ASP A 34 6.67 -5.95 11.14
N LEU A 35 6.88 -4.64 11.18
CA LEU A 35 6.33 -3.72 10.17
C LEU A 35 6.77 -4.07 8.73
N PRO A 36 8.04 -4.46 8.45
CA PRO A 36 8.44 -4.94 7.14
C PRO A 36 7.68 -6.18 6.66
N ALA A 37 7.51 -7.20 7.51
CA ALA A 37 6.76 -8.39 7.15
C ALA A 37 5.28 -8.08 6.92
N LEU A 38 4.67 -7.18 7.71
CA LEU A 38 3.31 -6.72 7.51
C LEU A 38 3.14 -6.04 6.15
N ALA A 39 3.98 -5.05 5.83
CA ALA A 39 3.91 -4.33 4.55
C ALA A 39 4.12 -5.28 3.35
N ARG A 40 5.04 -6.24 3.45
CA ARG A 40 5.27 -7.26 2.43
C ARG A 40 4.05 -8.16 2.22
N ALA A 41 3.47 -8.67 3.31
CA ALA A 41 2.30 -9.53 3.27
C ALA A 41 1.08 -8.78 2.68
N SER A 42 0.89 -7.53 3.07
CA SER A 42 -0.14 -6.64 2.50
C SER A 42 0.04 -6.42 1.00
N ALA A 43 1.28 -6.22 0.53
CA ALA A 43 1.57 -6.06 -0.90
C ALA A 43 1.22 -7.32 -1.70
N GLY A 44 1.52 -8.51 -1.16
CA GLY A 44 1.14 -9.78 -1.77
C GLY A 44 -0.39 -9.99 -1.80
N LEU A 45 -1.09 -9.66 -0.71
CA LEU A 45 -2.54 -9.79 -0.64
C LEU A 45 -3.27 -8.84 -1.61
N ALA A 46 -2.78 -7.61 -1.74
CA ALA A 46 -3.41 -6.57 -2.56
C ALA A 46 -2.93 -6.59 -4.03
N GLU A 47 -2.00 -7.48 -4.38
CA GLU A 47 -1.36 -7.57 -5.70
C GLU A 47 -0.80 -6.24 -6.22
N CYS A 48 -0.39 -5.35 -5.30
CA CYS A 48 0.12 -4.02 -5.62
C CYS A 48 1.14 -3.55 -4.57
N VAL A 49 1.76 -2.40 -4.82
CA VAL A 49 2.72 -1.82 -3.88
C VAL A 49 2.00 -1.34 -2.62
N ALA A 50 2.41 -1.86 -1.45
CA ALA A 50 1.90 -1.44 -0.15
C ALA A 50 2.98 -0.74 0.68
N ALA A 51 2.55 0.18 1.54
CA ALA A 51 3.43 1.03 2.33
C ALA A 51 2.93 1.23 3.77
N ILE A 52 3.85 1.27 4.73
CA ILE A 52 3.61 1.76 6.09
C ILE A 52 4.39 3.06 6.31
N CYS A 53 3.69 4.15 6.61
CA CYS A 53 4.27 5.48 6.82
C CYS A 53 4.50 5.75 8.32
N LEU A 54 5.75 5.99 8.70
CA LEU A 54 6.15 6.40 10.03
C LEU A 54 6.14 7.94 10.12
N HIS A 55 5.07 8.48 10.66
CA HIS A 55 4.81 9.93 10.73
C HIS A 55 5.93 10.72 11.42
N GLY A 56 6.55 10.17 12.47
CA GLY A 56 7.62 10.86 13.20
C GLY A 56 8.94 11.01 12.44
N THR A 57 9.21 10.17 11.44
CA THR A 57 10.48 10.19 10.69
C THR A 57 10.30 10.46 9.20
N GLY A 58 9.06 10.62 8.72
CA GLY A 58 8.75 10.70 7.28
C GLY A 58 9.17 9.46 6.48
N ARG A 59 9.44 8.32 7.15
CA ARG A 59 9.93 7.11 6.49
C ARG A 59 8.77 6.25 6.05
N ALA A 60 8.85 5.68 4.84
CA ALA A 60 7.89 4.69 4.35
C ALA A 60 8.59 3.34 4.16
N ILE A 61 8.03 2.28 4.75
CA ILE A 61 8.44 0.90 4.51
C ILE A 61 7.57 0.37 3.37
N ARG A 62 8.16 0.10 2.20
CA ARG A 62 7.42 -0.18 0.96
C ARG A 62 7.86 -1.48 0.31
N PHE A 63 6.89 -2.30 -0.11
CA PHE A 63 7.13 -3.57 -0.77
C PHE A 63 6.27 -3.73 -2.02
N ALA A 64 6.84 -4.36 -3.04
CA ALA A 64 6.15 -4.81 -4.24
C ALA A 64 5.48 -6.18 -3.98
N PRO A 65 4.48 -6.59 -4.80
CA PRO A 65 3.76 -7.85 -4.61
C PRO A 65 4.64 -9.09 -4.74
N ASP A 66 5.82 -8.97 -5.37
CA ASP A 66 6.82 -10.03 -5.47
C ASP A 66 7.69 -10.20 -4.19
N GLY A 67 7.41 -9.41 -3.15
CA GLY A 67 8.09 -9.46 -1.86
C GLY A 67 9.38 -8.66 -1.77
N ARG A 68 9.81 -8.02 -2.86
CA ARG A 68 11.01 -7.16 -2.89
C ARG A 68 10.68 -5.73 -2.45
N PRO A 69 11.67 -4.96 -1.92
CA PRO A 69 11.48 -3.54 -1.63
C PRO A 69 10.99 -2.81 -2.88
N ALA A 70 9.93 -2.00 -2.74
CA ALA A 70 9.41 -1.24 -3.86
C ALA A 70 10.36 -0.08 -4.21
N PRO A 71 10.56 0.24 -5.51
CA PRO A 71 11.29 1.42 -5.93
C PRO A 71 10.71 2.68 -5.30
N ALA A 72 11.54 3.67 -4.97
CA ALA A 72 11.07 4.97 -4.50
C ALA A 72 10.03 5.54 -5.48
N PRO A 73 9.00 6.26 -5.01
CA PRO A 73 8.08 6.93 -5.91
C PRO A 73 8.89 7.88 -6.81
N PRO A 74 8.50 8.06 -8.09
CA PRO A 74 9.10 9.10 -8.90
C PRO A 74 8.99 10.43 -8.15
N GLN A 75 10.08 11.19 -8.14
CA GLN A 75 10.02 12.55 -7.60
C GLN A 75 9.00 13.35 -8.42
N PRO A 76 8.31 14.32 -7.79
CA PRO A 76 7.46 15.25 -8.52
C PRO A 76 8.26 15.79 -9.70
N ALA A 77 7.65 15.83 -10.89
CA ALA A 77 8.29 16.45 -12.04
C ALA A 77 8.71 17.88 -11.65
N SER A 78 9.95 18.25 -11.97
CA SER A 78 10.35 19.64 -11.85
C SER A 78 9.37 20.47 -12.68
N THR A 79 8.82 21.52 -12.09
CA THR A 79 8.08 22.51 -12.87
C THR A 79 9.07 23.26 -13.75
N THR A 80 8.78 23.39 -15.03
CA THR A 80 9.48 24.36 -15.89
C THR A 80 8.89 25.73 -15.62
N VAL A 81 9.76 26.73 -15.46
CA VAL A 81 9.37 28.14 -15.42
C VAL A 81 9.92 28.74 -16.72
N PRO A 82 9.13 29.51 -17.49
CA PRO A 82 9.63 30.13 -18.71
C PRO A 82 10.89 30.94 -18.41
N ILE A 83 11.89 30.80 -19.27
CA ILE A 83 13.10 31.61 -19.20
C ILE A 83 12.73 32.99 -19.75
N THR A 84 12.62 33.99 -18.87
CA THR A 84 12.36 35.37 -19.27
C THR A 84 13.65 36.19 -19.31
N LEU A 85 13.80 37.01 -20.34
CA LEU A 85 14.77 38.09 -20.39
C LEU A 85 13.97 39.35 -20.65
N ASP A 86 14.07 40.33 -19.75
CA ASP A 86 13.37 41.60 -19.88
C ASP A 86 11.85 41.46 -20.09
N ASP A 87 11.21 40.56 -19.34
CA ASP A 87 9.78 40.21 -19.42
C ASP A 87 9.33 39.55 -20.73
N GLU A 88 10.26 39.19 -21.62
CA GLU A 88 9.99 38.43 -22.84
C GLU A 88 10.32 36.95 -22.65
N GLU A 89 9.40 36.05 -23.00
CA GLU A 89 9.59 34.59 -22.91
C GLU A 89 10.52 34.11 -24.03
N ILE A 90 11.72 33.65 -23.68
CA ILE A 90 12.76 33.18 -24.62
C ILE A 90 12.77 31.65 -24.75
N GLY A 91 12.16 30.93 -23.81
CA GLY A 91 12.08 29.47 -23.87
C GLY A 91 11.34 28.83 -22.70
N THR A 92 11.18 27.50 -22.79
CA THR A 92 10.59 26.63 -21.77
C THR A 92 11.62 25.68 -21.17
#